data_AF-A0A2N6D2Z8-F1
#
_entry.id   AF-A0A2N6D2Z8-F1
#
_cell.length_a   1.000
_cell.length_b   1.000
_cell.length_c   1.000
_cell.angle_alpha   90.00
_cell.angle_beta   90.00
_cell.angle_gamma   90.00
#
_symmetry.space_group_name_H-M   'P 1'
#
loop_
_entity.id
_entity.type
_entity.pdbx_description
1 polymer ?
#
loop_
_entity_poly.entity_id
_entity_poly.type
_entity_poly.pdbx_seq_one_letter_code
_entity_poly.pdbx_strand_id
1 'polypeptide(L)'
;MNITHEEGDKLTITGEMKTIENYTAIKNALNEVIQQGSESVTIEIKDSLTITSSIIGLFTKTVHGDGLKINLLIHSERLYNLLEDLNLIVVFNVKKAK
;
A
#
# COMPACT_ATOMS: atom_id res chain seq x y z
N MET A 1 -6.14 -10.16 7.81
CA MET A 1 -5.84 -8.80 7.33
C MET A 1 -7.14 -8.05 7.23
N ASN A 2 -7.20 -6.83 7.74
CA ASN A 2 -8.36 -5.95 7.61
C ASN A 2 -7.93 -4.67 6.90
N ILE A 3 -8.81 -4.16 6.04
CA ILE A 3 -8.65 -2.88 5.35
C ILE A 3 -9.81 -1.99 5.77
N THR A 4 -9.50 -0.80 6.26
CA THR A 4 -10.51 0.21 6.59
C THR A 4 -10.29 1.44 5.72
N HIS A 5 -11.38 1.94 5.13
CA HIS A 5 -11.41 3.22 4.44
C HIS A 5 -11.71 4.29 5.49
N GLU A 6 -10.80 5.25 5.64
CA GLU A 6 -11.05 6.45 6.45
C GLU A 6 -11.60 7.57 5.55
N GLU A 7 -12.17 8.63 6.12
CA GLU A 7 -12.65 9.77 5.31
C GLU A 7 -11.51 10.35 4.45
N GLY A 8 -11.72 10.39 3.13
CA GLY A 8 -10.73 10.79 2.12
C GLY A 8 -10.03 9.62 1.42
N ASP A 9 -8.90 9.90 0.76
CA ASP A 9 -8.15 8.91 -0.03
C ASP A 9 -7.17 8.10 0.85
N LYS A 10 -7.62 7.61 2.00
CA LYS A 10 -6.78 6.90 2.97
C LYS A 10 -7.28 5.47 3.24
N LEU A 11 -6.36 4.52 3.08
CA LEU A 11 -6.56 3.11 3.39
C LEU A 11 -5.67 2.71 4.57
N THR A 12 -6.26 2.13 5.61
CA THR A 12 -5.48 1.57 6.73
C THR A 12 -5.51 0.04 6.64
N ILE A 13 -4.32 -0.57 6.57
CA ILE A 13 -4.11 -2.01 6.52
C ILE A 13 -3.57 -2.50 7.85
N THR A 14 -4.24 -3.52 8.39
CA THR A 14 -3.80 -4.25 9.59
C THR A 14 -3.73 -5.75 9.30
N GLY A 15 -2.81 -6.44 9.98
CA GLY A 15 -2.45 -7.83 9.75
C GLY A 15 -1.52 -8.04 8.56
N GLU A 16 -1.03 -9.27 8.44
CA GLU A 16 -0.06 -9.66 7.41
C GLU A 16 -0.66 -9.69 5.99
N MET A 17 0.15 -9.32 5.00
CA MET A 17 -0.24 -9.26 3.58
C MET A 17 0.43 -10.37 2.75
N LYS A 18 0.12 -11.63 3.06
CA LYS A 18 0.85 -12.80 2.53
C LYS A 18 0.03 -13.70 1.62
N THR A 19 -1.29 -13.62 1.65
CA THR A 19 -2.17 -14.57 0.94
C THR A 19 -2.75 -13.97 -0.35
N ILE A 20 -3.30 -14.84 -1.20
CA ILE A 20 -3.98 -14.43 -2.44
C ILE A 20 -5.25 -13.62 -2.13
N GLU A 21 -5.93 -13.95 -1.03
CA GLU A 21 -7.08 -13.19 -0.55
C GLU A 21 -6.66 -11.78 -0.14
N ASN A 22 -5.49 -11.63 0.49
CA ASN A 22 -4.95 -10.30 0.83
C ASN A 22 -4.67 -9.47 -0.43
N TYR A 23 -4.03 -10.07 -1.43
CA TYR A 23 -3.79 -9.44 -2.72
C TYR A 23 -5.11 -8.95 -3.35
N THR A 24 -6.13 -9.80 -3.36
CA THR A 24 -7.42 -9.48 -3.99
C THR A 24 -8.15 -8.36 -3.25
N ALA A 25 -8.14 -8.39 -1.91
CA ALA A 25 -8.75 -7.35 -1.10
C ALA A 25 -8.07 -5.97 -1.30
N ILE A 26 -6.73 -5.94 -1.33
CA ILE A 26 -5.98 -4.70 -1.58
C ILE A 26 -6.27 -4.17 -2.99
N LYS A 27 -6.31 -5.06 -3.99
CA LYS A 27 -6.63 -4.68 -5.37
C LYS A 27 -8.02 -4.06 -5.48
N ASN A 28 -9.01 -4.64 -4.80
CA ASN A 28 -10.38 -4.10 -4.83
C ASN A 28 -10.44 -2.73 -4.17
N ALA A 29 -9.81 -2.55 -3.00
CA ALA A 29 -9.76 -1.26 -2.31
C ALA A 29 -9.07 -0.17 -3.17
N LEU A 30 -7.99 -0.50 -3.87
CA LEU A 30 -7.33 0.44 -4.80
C LEU A 30 -8.22 0.79 -6.00
N ASN A 31 -8.92 -0.20 -6.58
CA ASN A 31 -9.83 0.04 -7.69
C ASN A 31 -10.99 0.96 -7.30
N GLU A 32 -11.51 0.84 -6.08
CA GLU A 32 -12.54 1.73 -5.56
C GLU A 32 -12.04 3.18 -5.51
N VAL A 33 -10.81 3.40 -5.02
CA VAL A 33 -10.19 4.73 -5.01
C VAL A 33 -9.99 5.29 -6.44
N ILE A 34 -9.55 4.45 -7.38
CA ILE A 34 -9.42 4.84 -8.79
C ILE A 34 -10.79 5.23 -9.39
N GLN A 35 -11.83 4.46 -9.10
CA GLN A 35 -13.19 4.71 -9.60
C GLN A 35 -13.80 5.99 -9.01
N GLN A 36 -13.37 6.40 -7.82
CA GLN A 36 -13.74 7.69 -7.22
C GLN A 36 -13.05 8.89 -7.89
N GLY A 37 -12.10 8.64 -8.79
CA GLY A 37 -11.38 9.68 -9.54
C GLY A 37 -10.23 10.32 -8.76
N SER A 38 -9.79 9.70 -7.67
CA SER A 38 -8.69 10.21 -6.86
C SER A 38 -7.36 10.12 -7.60
N GLU A 39 -6.55 11.18 -7.50
CA GLU A 39 -5.21 11.21 -8.12
C GLU A 39 -4.13 10.55 -7.24
N SER A 40 -4.44 10.34 -5.96
CA SER A 40 -3.51 9.75 -5.01
C SER A 40 -4.23 8.97 -3.92
N VAL A 41 -3.52 8.03 -3.29
CA VAL A 41 -3.99 7.29 -2.12
C VAL A 41 -2.88 7.22 -1.07
N THR A 42 -3.24 7.37 0.20
CA THR A 42 -2.34 7.08 1.32
C THR A 42 -2.68 5.72 1.91
N ILE A 43 -1.72 4.80 1.93
CA ILE A 43 -1.88 3.48 2.52
C ILE A 43 -1.07 3.41 3.79
N GLU A 44 -1.74 3.34 4.93
CA GLU A 44 -1.14 3.21 6.24
C GLU A 44 -1.06 1.73 6.64
N ILE A 45 0.15 1.21 6.83
CA ILE A 45 0.40 -0.19 7.20
C ILE A 45 0.87 -0.23 8.65
N LYS A 46 0.02 -0.72 9.56
CA LYS A 46 0.22 -0.61 11.01
C LYS A 46 1.14 -1.67 11.61
N ASP A 47 1.04 -2.92 11.18
CA ASP A 47 1.61 -4.06 11.91
C ASP A 47 2.21 -5.14 11.00
N SER A 48 2.06 -5.04 9.68
CA SER A 48 2.71 -5.99 8.79
C SER A 48 4.23 -5.80 8.76
N LEU A 49 4.95 -6.91 8.82
CA LEU A 49 6.42 -6.93 8.86
C LEU A 49 7.06 -7.11 7.48
N THR A 50 6.26 -7.49 6.48
CA THR A 50 6.74 -7.84 5.15
C THR A 50 5.66 -7.57 4.11
N ILE A 51 6.06 -7.55 2.86
CA ILE A 51 5.17 -7.41 1.72
C ILE A 51 5.61 -8.43 0.66
N THR A 52 4.64 -9.07 0.02
CA THR A 52 4.92 -10.05 -1.04
C THR A 52 5.21 -9.34 -2.36
N SER A 53 5.98 -10.00 -3.23
CA SER A 53 6.32 -9.47 -4.56
C SER A 53 5.08 -9.20 -5.43
N SER A 54 4.01 -9.98 -5.25
CA SER A 54 2.73 -9.77 -5.94
C SER A 54 2.07 -8.45 -5.54
N ILE A 55 2.11 -8.07 -4.27
CA ILE A 55 1.56 -6.80 -3.78
C ILE A 55 2.45 -5.63 -4.21
N ILE A 56 3.78 -5.80 -4.18
CA ILE A 56 4.69 -4.80 -4.77
C ILE A 56 4.34 -4.60 -6.25
N GLY A 57 4.17 -5.68 -7.01
CA GLY A 57 3.79 -5.62 -8.43
C GLY A 57 2.44 -4.94 -8.66
N LEU A 58 1.46 -5.18 -7.78
CA LEU A 58 0.18 -4.49 -7.79
C LEU A 58 0.37 -2.97 -7.61
N PHE A 59 1.09 -2.54 -6.57
CA PHE A 59 1.35 -1.12 -6.32
C PHE A 59 2.11 -0.46 -7.48
N THR A 60 3.13 -1.12 -8.02
CA THR A 60 3.87 -0.64 -9.19
C THR A 60 2.97 -0.46 -10.40
N LYS A 61 2.05 -1.41 -10.66
CA LYS A 61 1.08 -1.30 -11.74
C LYS A 61 0.12 -0.12 -11.50
N THR A 62 -0.34 0.05 -10.27
CA THR A 62 -1.25 1.16 -9.93
C THR A 62 -0.59 2.53 -10.13
N VAL A 63 0.68 2.67 -9.77
CA VAL A 63 1.44 3.92 -9.97
C VAL A 63 1.72 4.19 -11.45
N HIS A 64 2.26 3.21 -12.19
CA HIS A 64 2.73 3.45 -13.56
C HIS A 64 1.69 3.19 -14.66
N GLY A 65 0.76 2.27 -14.40
CA GLY A 65 -0.29 1.87 -15.35
C GLY A 65 -1.57 2.67 -15.17
N ASP A 66 -2.05 2.76 -13.93
CA ASP A 66 -3.32 3.43 -13.63
C ASP A 66 -3.13 4.93 -13.30
N GLY A 67 -1.90 5.37 -13.06
CA GLY A 67 -1.53 6.77 -12.80
C GLY A 67 -1.84 7.27 -11.38
N LEU A 68 -2.30 6.38 -10.49
CA LEU A 68 -2.62 6.73 -9.10
C LEU A 68 -1.34 6.83 -8.26
N LYS A 69 -1.08 7.98 -7.66
CA LYS A 69 0.07 8.16 -6.76
C LYS A 69 -0.17 7.40 -5.45
N ILE A 70 0.76 6.52 -5.07
CA ILE A 70 0.71 5.82 -3.79
C ILE A 70 1.66 6.48 -2.80
N ASN A 71 1.16 6.75 -1.59
CA ASN A 71 1.95 7.18 -0.44
C ASN A 71 1.86 6.10 0.64
N LEU A 72 2.97 5.46 1.00
CA LEU A 72 2.96 4.47 2.08
C LEU A 72 3.36 5.09 3.41
N LEU A 73 2.56 4.86 4.45
CA LEU A 73 2.88 5.20 5.82
C LEU A 73 3.11 3.91 6.62
N ILE A 74 4.36 3.62 6.95
CA ILE A 74 4.78 2.32 7.52
C ILE A 74 5.16 2.49 9.00
N HIS A 75 4.50 1.70 9.85
CA HIS A 75 4.76 1.68 11.30
C HIS A 75 5.84 0.67 11.70
N SER A 76 5.99 -0.40 10.93
CA SER A 76 7.01 -1.42 11.18
C SER A 76 8.37 -0.99 10.62
N GLU A 77 9.36 -0.83 11.49
CA GLU A 77 10.74 -0.56 11.08
C GLU A 77 11.27 -1.62 10.12
N ARG A 78 10.92 -2.89 10.36
CA ARG A 78 11.34 -4.01 9.51
C ARG A 78 10.78 -3.88 8.09
N LEU A 79 9.49 -3.55 7.95
CA LEU A 79 8.88 -3.38 6.64
C LEU A 79 9.44 -2.14 5.93
N TYR A 80 9.69 -1.04 6.66
CA TYR A 80 10.32 0.13 6.08
C TYR A 80 11.71 -0.20 5.53
N ASN A 81 12.57 -0.83 6.33
CA ASN A 81 13.94 -1.17 5.93
C ASN A 81 13.93 -2.14 4.74
N LEU A 82 12.98 -3.09 4.69
CA LEU A 82 12.78 -3.95 3.53
C LEU A 82 12.47 -3.14 2.25
N LEU A 83 11.59 -2.15 2.33
CA LEU A 83 11.27 -1.28 1.18
C LEU A 83 12.45 -0.40 0.77
N GLU A 84 13.29 -0.01 1.73
CA GLU A 84 14.54 0.71 1.51
C GLU A 84 15.57 -0.15 0.78
N ASP A 85 15.82 -1.37 1.25
CA ASP A 85 16.72 -2.34 0.62
C ASP A 85 16.31 -2.66 -0.83
N LEU A 86 15.00 -2.65 -1.10
CA LEU A 86 14.43 -2.86 -2.43
C LEU A 86 14.38 -1.59 -3.30
N ASN A 87 14.86 -0.44 -2.81
CA ASN A 87 14.81 0.88 -3.47
C ASN A 87 13.40 1.35 -3.84
N LEU A 88 12.38 0.96 -3.06
CA LEU A 88 10.97 1.30 -3.31
C LEU A 88 10.51 2.57 -2.59
N ILE A 89 11.36 3.15 -1.73
CA ILE A 89 11.04 4.34 -0.92
C ILE A 89 10.57 5.51 -1.79
N VAL A 90 11.28 5.78 -2.87
CA VAL A 90 10.94 6.89 -3.78
C VAL A 90 9.72 6.54 -4.65
N VAL A 91 9.62 5.29 -5.10
CA VAL A 91 8.53 4.84 -6.00
C VAL A 91 7.17 4.95 -5.34
N PHE A 92 7.08 4.61 -4.05
CA PHE A 92 5.82 4.61 -3.29
C PHE A 92 5.73 5.71 -2.23
N ASN A 93 6.57 6.75 -2.35
CA ASN A 93 6.67 7.87 -1.40
C ASN A 93 6.57 7.41 0.07
N VAL A 94 7.40 6.44 0.42
CA VAL A 94 7.32 5.73 1.70
C VAL A 94 7.80 6.63 2.83
N LYS A 95 7.03 6.70 3.91
CA LYS A 95 7.37 7.43 5.13
C LYS A 95 7.23 6.52 6.35
N LYS A 96 8.14 6.65 7.31
CA LYS A 96 7.96 6.06 8.64
C LYS A 96 6.84 6.80 9.37
N ALA A 97 5.90 6.06 9.94
CA ALA A 97 4.97 6.61 10.91
C ALA A 97 5.72 6.92 12.21
N LYS A 98 5.31 8.00 12.89
CA LYS A 98 5.86 8.36 14.21
C LYS A 98 5.11 7.65 15.32
#